data_AF-A0A9D2HJU1-F1
#
_entry.id   AF-A0A9D2HJU1-F1
#
_cell.length_a   1.000
_cell.length_b   1.000
_cell.length_c   1.000
_cell.angle_alpha   90.00
_cell.angle_beta   90.00
_cell.angle_gamma   90.00
#
_symmetry.space_group_name_H-M   'P 1'
#
loop_
_entity.id
_entity.type
_entity.pdbx_description
1 polymer ?
#
loop_
_entity_poly.entity_id
_entity_poly.type
_entity_poly.pdbx_seq_one_letter_code
_entity_poly.pdbx_strand_id
1 'polypeptide(L)'
;MGSYNMIVNLDKKESLSPHDFGSGAKMAEWCYHHTPLVRALHNLLAGPWKGDRVYVVASHLPKDDDSYSGELAAARKELGIKSLYRFACDECRNLQPDEVDTEDHGLRYIYNHELEVFLDLAHCPVNLDDIAPLPLLIAPGGSDFDFDVNDEDAAEKMEDAEAWWIDSVRSIEIRKEPLEDVDYEEFRPNFTEMGLGRYYVLVNLDKRECFGYYTLSMRELAVPEAGGCDIFWDLQNLLAGDWKGDRVYAVATDARSGWELPGNEDLCADMAQSELKDLYGFATQNYTWRVDKRNSSDKGLRYIYNHALKVFIDLEHCPRDGGKAAMPLPLLLVIGNRGDVEGDYPAGGDGFEHVGAWCATARSIELSKEPLPGVDYAEFQPGFLPPDSWDDAADDDDDEDDDD
;
A
#
# COMPACT_ATOMS: atom_id res chain seq x y z
N MET A 1 8.96 21.55 -11.61
CA MET A 1 7.96 21.36 -12.69
C MET A 1 8.03 19.89 -13.05
N GLY A 2 6.92 19.15 -12.98
CA GLY A 2 6.93 17.69 -13.09
C GLY A 2 6.70 17.18 -14.52
N SER A 3 6.94 15.89 -14.71
CA SER A 3 6.74 15.16 -15.97
C SER A 3 5.27 14.83 -16.19
N TYR A 4 4.72 15.26 -17.32
CA TYR A 4 3.32 15.01 -17.71
C TYR A 4 3.23 13.81 -18.65
N ASN A 5 2.24 12.96 -18.46
CA ASN A 5 2.08 11.69 -19.17
C ASN A 5 0.87 11.70 -20.09
N MET A 6 0.95 10.92 -21.16
CA MET A 6 -0.18 10.57 -22.02
C MET A 6 -0.08 9.09 -22.40
N ILE A 7 -1.22 8.48 -22.70
CA ILE A 7 -1.27 7.14 -23.29
C ILE A 7 -1.40 7.34 -24.81
N VAL A 8 -0.59 6.63 -25.60
CA VAL A 8 -0.60 6.74 -27.06
C VAL A 8 -0.68 5.37 -27.70
N ASN A 9 -1.62 5.22 -28.64
CA ASN A 9 -1.65 4.12 -29.61
C ASN A 9 -1.03 4.60 -30.93
N LEU A 10 0.15 4.08 -31.27
CA LEU A 10 0.88 4.49 -32.47
C LEU A 10 0.25 3.94 -33.76
N ASP A 11 -0.33 2.76 -33.72
CA ASP A 11 -0.90 2.09 -34.89
C ASP A 11 -2.17 2.80 -35.37
N LYS A 12 -2.97 3.32 -34.42
CA LYS A 12 -4.21 4.05 -34.72
C LYS A 12 -4.08 5.56 -34.71
N LYS A 13 -2.95 6.08 -34.22
CA LYS A 13 -2.75 7.51 -33.96
C LYS A 13 -3.85 8.08 -33.07
N GLU A 14 -4.11 7.38 -31.98
CA GLU A 14 -5.06 7.78 -30.94
C GLU A 14 -4.31 8.01 -29.63
N SER A 15 -4.81 8.89 -28.79
CA SER A 15 -4.21 9.18 -27.49
C SER A 15 -5.27 9.37 -26.41
N LEU A 16 -4.85 9.20 -25.16
CA LEU A 16 -5.62 9.57 -23.97
C LEU A 16 -4.80 10.54 -23.14
N SER A 17 -5.44 11.65 -22.79
CA SER A 17 -4.91 12.65 -21.86
C SER A 17 -5.49 12.42 -20.46
N PRO A 18 -4.69 12.13 -19.42
CA PRO A 18 -5.18 11.99 -18.05
C PRO A 18 -6.00 13.18 -17.56
N HIS A 19 -5.63 14.39 -17.98
CA HIS A 19 -6.35 15.61 -17.65
C HIS A 19 -7.81 15.60 -18.11
N ASP A 20 -8.11 15.01 -19.27
CA ASP A 20 -9.48 14.98 -19.79
C ASP A 20 -10.37 14.03 -19.00
N PHE A 21 -9.77 13.02 -18.35
CA PHE A 21 -10.44 12.07 -17.46
C PHE A 21 -10.59 12.59 -16.02
N GLY A 22 -10.28 13.87 -15.77
CA GLY A 22 -10.39 14.50 -14.45
C GLY A 22 -9.27 14.11 -13.49
N SER A 23 -8.22 13.46 -13.99
CA SER A 23 -7.02 13.13 -13.22
C SER A 23 -5.94 14.19 -13.40
N GLY A 24 -4.95 14.19 -12.50
CA GLY A 24 -3.72 14.91 -12.76
C GLY A 24 -2.92 14.26 -13.90
N ALA A 25 -1.93 14.97 -14.43
CA ALA A 25 -1.16 14.52 -15.59
C ALA A 25 0.17 13.84 -15.22
N LYS A 26 0.57 13.84 -13.95
CA LYS A 26 1.69 13.02 -13.47
C LYS A 26 1.23 11.58 -13.30
N MET A 27 2.12 10.62 -13.48
CA MET A 27 1.79 9.18 -13.42
C MET A 27 1.10 8.83 -12.09
N ALA A 28 1.66 9.32 -10.99
CA ALA A 28 1.12 9.16 -9.65
C ALA A 28 -0.31 9.68 -9.50
N GLU A 29 -0.74 10.66 -10.29
CA GLU A 29 -2.07 11.25 -10.15
C GLU A 29 -3.19 10.44 -10.85
N TRP A 30 -2.86 9.38 -11.61
CA TRP A 30 -3.87 8.64 -12.40
C TRP A 30 -3.67 7.14 -12.53
N CYS A 31 -2.50 6.58 -12.22
CA CYS A 31 -2.19 5.18 -12.51
C CYS A 31 -2.84 4.14 -11.58
N TYR A 32 -3.75 4.50 -10.68
CA TYR A 32 -4.40 3.57 -9.75
C TYR A 32 -5.48 2.69 -10.41
N HIS A 33 -5.70 1.48 -9.89
CA HIS A 33 -6.61 0.45 -10.42
C HIS A 33 -8.04 0.94 -10.74
N HIS A 34 -8.54 1.90 -9.97
CA HIS A 34 -9.93 2.33 -10.03
C HIS A 34 -10.15 3.63 -10.82
N THR A 35 -9.10 4.24 -11.38
CA THR A 35 -9.28 5.49 -12.12
C THR A 35 -10.01 5.25 -13.44
N PRO A 36 -10.86 6.19 -13.89
CA PRO A 36 -11.51 6.08 -15.20
C PRO A 36 -10.53 5.91 -16.35
N LEU A 37 -9.33 6.52 -16.25
CA LEU A 37 -8.29 6.42 -17.27
C LEU A 37 -7.70 5.00 -17.36
N VAL A 38 -7.39 4.35 -16.23
CA VAL A 38 -6.86 2.98 -16.23
C VAL A 38 -7.91 2.00 -16.74
N ARG A 39 -9.19 2.19 -16.37
CA ARG A 39 -10.30 1.40 -16.92
C ARG A 39 -10.43 1.57 -18.42
N ALA A 40 -10.34 2.81 -18.93
CA ALA A 40 -10.31 3.09 -20.36
C ALA A 40 -9.16 2.35 -21.05
N LEU A 41 -7.94 2.40 -20.49
CA LEU A 41 -6.78 1.68 -21.02
C LEU A 41 -7.05 0.17 -21.11
N HIS A 42 -7.54 -0.45 -20.03
CA HIS A 42 -7.86 -1.88 -20.02
C HIS A 42 -8.92 -2.25 -21.05
N ASN A 43 -10.01 -1.48 -21.14
CA ASN A 43 -11.10 -1.74 -22.07
C ASN A 43 -10.65 -1.58 -23.54
N LEU A 44 -9.79 -0.59 -23.81
CA LEU A 44 -9.20 -0.41 -25.13
C LEU A 44 -8.28 -1.59 -25.50
N LEU A 45 -7.36 -1.99 -24.62
CA LEU A 45 -6.44 -3.11 -24.87
C LEU A 45 -7.13 -4.48 -24.90
N ALA A 46 -8.26 -4.64 -24.22
CA ALA A 46 -9.12 -5.81 -24.33
C ALA A 46 -9.90 -5.85 -25.66
N GLY A 47 -10.03 -4.73 -26.35
CA GLY A 47 -10.88 -4.57 -27.52
C GLY A 47 -10.22 -3.79 -28.66
N PRO A 48 -10.61 -2.52 -28.91
CA PRO A 48 -10.16 -1.78 -30.10
C PRO A 48 -8.65 -1.63 -30.27
N TRP A 49 -7.86 -1.63 -29.21
CA TRP A 49 -6.40 -1.49 -29.23
C TRP A 49 -5.66 -2.83 -29.01
N LYS A 50 -6.37 -3.96 -29.03
CA LYS A 50 -5.76 -5.27 -28.84
C LYS A 50 -4.70 -5.55 -29.91
N GLY A 51 -3.47 -5.83 -29.49
CA GLY A 51 -2.34 -6.14 -30.37
C GLY A 51 -1.66 -4.92 -31.02
N ASP A 52 -2.09 -3.70 -30.66
CA ASP A 52 -1.50 -2.47 -31.14
C ASP A 52 -0.27 -2.05 -30.31
N ARG A 53 0.56 -1.17 -30.89
CA ARG A 53 1.64 -0.46 -30.17
C ARG A 53 1.10 0.63 -29.27
N VAL A 54 0.86 0.31 -28.00
CA VAL A 54 0.35 1.24 -26.98
C VAL A 54 1.40 1.50 -25.91
N TYR A 55 1.66 2.78 -25.61
CA TYR A 55 2.67 3.20 -24.64
C TYR A 55 2.13 4.30 -23.73
N VAL A 56 2.63 4.35 -22.49
CA VAL A 56 2.58 5.60 -21.70
C VAL A 56 3.82 6.41 -22.01
N VAL A 57 3.69 7.71 -22.28
CA VAL A 57 4.80 8.57 -22.69
C VAL A 57 4.83 9.86 -21.88
N ALA A 58 6.02 10.29 -21.46
CA ALA A 58 6.18 11.50 -20.64
C ALA A 58 6.74 12.70 -21.42
N SER A 59 6.41 13.91 -20.97
CA SER A 59 6.77 15.18 -21.60
C SER A 59 8.26 15.53 -21.52
N HIS A 60 8.96 14.98 -20.52
CA HIS A 60 10.37 15.27 -20.23
C HIS A 60 11.32 14.13 -20.51
N LEU A 61 10.85 13.03 -21.11
CA LEU A 61 11.72 11.95 -21.56
C LEU A 61 12.92 12.54 -22.33
N PRO A 62 14.17 12.26 -21.90
CA PRO A 62 15.34 12.96 -22.41
C PRO A 62 15.36 12.83 -23.93
N LYS A 63 15.53 13.99 -24.57
CA LYS A 63 15.40 14.16 -26.02
C LYS A 63 16.37 13.29 -26.83
N ASP A 64 17.38 12.71 -26.20
CA ASP A 64 18.55 12.13 -26.85
C ASP A 64 19.11 10.89 -26.12
N ASP A 65 18.31 10.14 -25.35
CA ASP A 65 18.82 8.87 -24.81
C ASP A 65 18.49 7.72 -25.77
N ASP A 66 19.53 7.10 -26.33
CA ASP A 66 19.43 5.89 -27.16
C ASP A 66 19.21 4.63 -26.30
N SER A 67 18.93 4.80 -25.00
CA SER A 67 18.61 3.74 -24.01
C SER A 67 17.20 3.15 -24.13
N TYR A 68 16.37 3.64 -25.05
CA TYR A 68 15.03 3.07 -25.25
C TYR A 68 15.09 1.63 -25.73
N SER A 69 14.08 0.88 -25.31
CA SER A 69 13.79 -0.47 -25.78
C SER A 69 13.76 -0.56 -27.33
N GLY A 70 14.11 -1.73 -27.88
CA GLY A 70 14.35 -1.90 -29.32
C GLY A 70 13.13 -1.57 -30.19
N GLU A 71 11.91 -1.88 -29.74
CA GLU A 71 10.66 -1.62 -30.45
C GLU A 71 10.34 -0.12 -30.49
N LEU A 72 10.53 0.59 -29.38
CA LEU A 72 10.21 2.01 -29.28
C LEU A 72 11.16 2.87 -30.14
N ALA A 73 12.44 2.51 -30.16
CA ALA A 73 13.43 3.13 -31.05
C ALA A 73 13.08 2.89 -32.54
N ALA A 74 12.65 1.67 -32.88
CA ALA A 74 12.19 1.34 -34.23
C ALA A 74 10.94 2.14 -34.63
N ALA A 75 9.96 2.27 -33.73
CA ALA A 75 8.74 3.04 -33.96
C ALA A 75 9.03 4.54 -34.19
N ARG A 76 9.93 5.15 -33.40
CA ARG A 76 10.34 6.55 -33.61
C ARG A 76 10.98 6.75 -34.98
N LYS A 77 11.84 5.83 -35.40
CA LYS A 77 12.51 5.86 -36.70
C LYS A 77 11.52 5.67 -37.86
N GLU A 78 10.58 4.75 -37.73
CA GLU A 78 9.51 4.49 -38.70
C GLU A 78 8.65 5.76 -38.92
N LEU A 79 8.23 6.39 -37.82
CA LEU A 79 7.37 7.57 -37.85
C LEU A 79 8.14 8.88 -38.16
N GLY A 80 9.48 8.85 -38.13
CA GLY A 80 10.30 10.04 -38.32
C GLY A 80 10.14 11.09 -37.22
N ILE A 81 9.82 10.66 -35.99
CA ILE A 81 9.50 11.53 -34.86
C ILE A 81 10.62 11.56 -33.82
N LYS A 82 10.81 12.74 -33.22
CA LYS A 82 11.79 12.94 -32.16
C LYS A 82 11.22 12.72 -30.76
N SER A 83 9.92 12.95 -30.57
CA SER A 83 9.25 12.82 -29.28
C SER A 83 7.89 12.17 -29.49
N LEU A 84 7.66 11.03 -28.84
CA LEU A 84 6.38 10.34 -28.83
C LEU A 84 5.31 11.14 -28.12
N TYR A 85 5.65 11.80 -27.01
CA TYR A 85 4.75 12.73 -26.32
C TYR A 85 4.27 13.83 -27.27
N ARG A 86 5.20 14.47 -28.00
CA ARG A 86 4.83 15.53 -28.94
C ARG A 86 4.01 15.00 -30.11
N PHE A 87 4.35 13.81 -30.62
CA PHE A 87 3.57 13.13 -31.65
C PHE A 87 2.14 12.85 -31.17
N ALA A 88 1.98 12.38 -29.94
CA ALA A 88 0.68 12.14 -29.34
C ALA A 88 -0.15 13.43 -29.14
N CYS A 89 0.50 14.58 -28.90
CA CYS A 89 -0.19 15.88 -28.83
C CYS A 89 -0.57 16.44 -30.21
N ASP A 90 0.31 16.31 -31.20
CA ASP A 90 0.22 17.05 -32.46
C ASP A 90 -0.44 16.24 -33.58
N GLU A 91 -0.24 14.92 -33.59
CA GLU A 91 -0.56 14.04 -34.72
C GLU A 91 -1.59 12.96 -34.38
N CYS A 92 -1.85 12.72 -33.09
CA CYS A 92 -2.86 11.75 -32.65
C CYS A 92 -4.20 12.42 -32.36
N ARG A 93 -5.29 11.71 -32.65
CA ARG A 93 -6.62 12.08 -32.17
C ARG A 93 -6.71 11.73 -30.69
N ASN A 94 -6.83 12.75 -29.85
CA ASN A 94 -7.10 12.58 -28.43
C ASN A 94 -8.55 12.15 -28.22
N LEU A 95 -8.76 10.93 -27.71
CA LEU A 95 -10.08 10.39 -27.40
C LEU A 95 -10.61 11.00 -26.10
N GLN A 96 -11.86 11.47 -26.14
CA GLN A 96 -12.51 12.06 -24.97
C GLN A 96 -13.16 10.99 -24.08
N PRO A 97 -13.37 11.25 -22.78
CA PRO A 97 -13.96 10.27 -21.87
C PRO A 97 -15.34 9.75 -22.29
N ASP A 98 -16.15 10.55 -23.01
CA ASP A 98 -17.45 10.14 -23.53
C ASP A 98 -17.37 9.30 -24.81
N GLU A 99 -16.19 9.19 -25.42
CA GLU A 99 -15.90 8.36 -26.59
C GLU A 99 -15.31 6.99 -26.23
N VAL A 100 -14.96 6.78 -24.95
CA VAL A 100 -14.25 5.59 -24.47
C VAL A 100 -15.03 4.92 -23.34
N ASP A 101 -15.01 3.60 -23.35
CA ASP A 101 -15.62 2.80 -22.29
C ASP A 101 -14.75 2.87 -21.01
N THR A 102 -15.30 3.48 -19.96
CA THR A 102 -14.64 3.64 -18.65
C THR A 102 -15.28 2.78 -17.56
N GLU A 103 -16.26 1.95 -17.93
CA GLU A 103 -16.96 1.08 -16.98
C GLU A 103 -16.06 -0.10 -16.55
N ASP A 104 -16.32 -0.60 -15.34
CA ASP A 104 -15.68 -1.82 -14.88
C ASP A 104 -16.37 -3.05 -15.48
N HIS A 105 -15.64 -3.76 -16.35
CA HIS A 105 -16.11 -4.99 -16.97
C HIS A 105 -15.65 -6.25 -16.24
N GLY A 106 -14.98 -6.14 -15.09
CA GLY A 106 -14.41 -7.29 -14.38
C GLY A 106 -13.25 -7.93 -15.14
N LEU A 107 -12.46 -7.13 -15.86
CA LEU A 107 -11.20 -7.58 -16.44
C LEU A 107 -10.22 -7.87 -15.31
N ARG A 108 -9.57 -9.04 -15.35
CA ARG A 108 -8.77 -9.56 -14.23
C ARG A 108 -7.39 -10.03 -14.64
N TYR A 109 -7.28 -10.67 -15.80
CA TYR A 109 -6.03 -11.29 -16.25
C TYR A 109 -5.41 -10.47 -17.36
N ILE A 110 -4.12 -10.15 -17.22
CA ILE A 110 -3.32 -9.46 -18.24
C ILE A 110 -2.17 -10.39 -18.60
N TYR A 111 -2.14 -10.86 -19.85
CA TYR A 111 -1.12 -11.75 -20.38
C TYR A 111 -0.11 -10.96 -21.20
N ASN A 112 1.15 -11.33 -21.11
CA ASN A 112 2.18 -11.00 -22.09
C ASN A 112 2.62 -12.29 -22.77
N HIS A 113 2.17 -12.51 -24.01
CA HIS A 113 2.41 -13.77 -24.71
C HIS A 113 3.85 -13.98 -25.18
N GLU A 114 4.61 -12.89 -25.34
CA GLU A 114 6.00 -12.98 -25.78
C GLU A 114 6.94 -13.33 -24.62
N LEU A 115 6.64 -12.81 -23.43
CA LEU A 115 7.37 -13.11 -22.21
C LEU A 115 6.87 -14.38 -21.51
N GLU A 116 5.75 -14.96 -21.96
CA GLU A 116 5.10 -16.11 -21.31
C GLU A 116 4.78 -15.86 -19.83
N VAL A 117 4.37 -14.63 -19.49
CA VAL A 117 3.94 -14.23 -18.15
C VAL A 117 2.50 -13.74 -18.12
N PHE A 118 1.89 -13.76 -16.94
CA PHE A 118 0.57 -13.16 -16.72
C PHE A 118 0.46 -12.47 -15.36
N LEU A 119 -0.44 -11.51 -15.28
CA LEU A 119 -0.87 -10.84 -14.07
C LEU A 119 -2.29 -11.31 -13.70
N ASP A 120 -2.49 -11.71 -12.46
CA ASP A 120 -3.82 -11.75 -11.85
C ASP A 120 -4.02 -10.49 -11.01
N LEU A 121 -4.87 -9.56 -11.48
CA LEU A 121 -5.14 -8.31 -10.79
C LEU A 121 -5.75 -8.52 -9.40
N ALA A 122 -6.33 -9.69 -9.10
CA ALA A 122 -6.81 -10.01 -7.75
C ALA A 122 -5.69 -10.39 -6.78
N HIS A 123 -4.49 -10.70 -7.27
CA HIS A 123 -3.30 -10.94 -6.47
C HIS A 123 -2.39 -9.70 -6.38
N CYS A 124 -2.66 -8.67 -7.17
CA CYS A 124 -2.04 -7.35 -7.00
C CYS A 124 -2.61 -6.68 -5.73
N PRO A 125 -1.84 -5.80 -5.07
CA PRO A 125 -2.36 -4.96 -4.00
C PRO A 125 -3.61 -4.16 -4.45
N VAL A 126 -4.65 -4.08 -3.61
CA VAL A 126 -5.91 -3.37 -3.93
C VAL A 126 -6.32 -2.40 -2.80
N ASN A 127 -5.53 -1.36 -2.59
CA ASN A 127 -5.82 -0.21 -1.75
C ASN A 127 -5.98 1.06 -2.59
N LEU A 128 -6.47 2.14 -1.96
CA LEU A 128 -6.71 3.43 -2.64
C LEU A 128 -5.43 4.04 -3.25
N ASP A 129 -4.26 3.63 -2.75
CA ASP A 129 -2.94 4.12 -3.16
C ASP A 129 -2.19 3.12 -4.07
N ASP A 130 -2.84 2.01 -4.47
CA ASP A 130 -2.17 0.94 -5.21
C ASP A 130 -2.23 1.16 -6.73
N ILE A 131 -1.05 1.10 -7.34
CA ILE A 131 -0.81 1.42 -8.74
C ILE A 131 -1.23 0.23 -9.60
N ALA A 132 -2.08 0.50 -10.60
CA ALA A 132 -2.35 -0.48 -11.64
C ALA A 132 -1.03 -0.82 -12.36
N PRO A 133 -0.66 -2.10 -12.49
CA PRO A 133 0.64 -2.45 -13.04
C PRO A 133 0.84 -2.01 -14.48
N LEU A 134 -0.20 -2.13 -15.31
CA LEU A 134 -0.09 -1.98 -16.75
C LEU A 134 0.45 -0.61 -17.21
N PRO A 135 -0.03 0.56 -16.70
CA PRO A 135 0.57 1.85 -16.98
C PRO A 135 2.08 1.93 -16.82
N LEU A 136 2.64 1.29 -15.78
CA LEU A 136 4.08 1.23 -15.56
C LEU A 136 4.73 0.28 -16.56
N LEU A 137 4.22 -0.93 -16.71
CA LEU A 137 4.83 -1.94 -17.58
C LEU A 137 4.97 -1.51 -19.05
N ILE A 138 4.13 -0.57 -19.52
CA ILE A 138 4.17 -0.04 -20.90
C ILE A 138 4.71 1.40 -20.98
N ALA A 139 5.27 1.94 -19.89
CA ALA A 139 5.98 3.22 -19.89
C ALA A 139 7.48 2.98 -20.17
N PRO A 140 8.14 3.79 -21.01
CA PRO A 140 9.59 3.72 -21.18
C PRO A 140 10.30 4.04 -19.86
N GLY A 141 11.03 3.07 -19.33
CA GLY A 141 11.82 3.18 -18.09
C GLY A 141 12.84 4.32 -18.14
N GLY A 142 13.01 4.96 -16.99
CA GLY A 142 13.83 6.17 -16.83
C GLY A 142 13.32 7.02 -15.68
N SER A 143 13.35 6.44 -14.46
CA SER A 143 13.57 7.09 -13.15
C SER A 143 12.90 8.44 -12.79
N ASP A 144 11.84 8.86 -13.46
CA ASP A 144 11.11 10.11 -13.14
C ASP A 144 9.67 9.83 -12.65
N PHE A 145 9.36 8.56 -12.43
CA PHE A 145 8.17 8.12 -11.71
C PHE A 145 8.58 7.98 -10.24
N ASP A 146 8.10 8.89 -9.38
CA ASP A 146 8.31 8.88 -7.92
C ASP A 146 7.58 7.66 -7.27
N PHE A 147 7.89 6.44 -7.70
CA PHE A 147 7.27 5.21 -7.19
C PHE A 147 8.33 4.27 -6.65
N ASP A 148 8.00 3.65 -5.53
CA ASP A 148 8.88 2.71 -4.86
C ASP A 148 8.54 1.27 -5.28
N VAL A 149 9.57 0.43 -5.40
CA VAL A 149 9.42 -1.00 -5.67
C VAL A 149 9.87 -1.73 -4.41
N ASN A 150 8.91 -2.14 -3.59
CA ASN A 150 9.15 -2.57 -2.21
C ASN A 150 9.74 -3.99 -2.05
N ASP A 151 10.13 -4.63 -3.14
CA ASP A 151 10.71 -5.97 -3.13
C ASP A 151 12.04 -5.85 -3.86
N GLU A 152 13.16 -6.02 -3.14
CA GLU A 152 14.51 -5.94 -3.71
C GLU A 152 14.68 -6.94 -4.86
N ASP A 153 14.08 -8.13 -4.77
CA ASP A 153 14.08 -9.09 -5.88
C ASP A 153 13.21 -8.59 -7.04
N ALA A 154 12.13 -7.85 -6.79
CA ALA A 154 11.30 -7.26 -7.84
C ALA A 154 11.94 -6.02 -8.48
N ALA A 155 12.64 -5.21 -7.69
CA ALA A 155 13.42 -4.06 -8.14
C ALA A 155 14.62 -4.53 -8.96
N GLU A 156 15.35 -5.55 -8.48
CA GLU A 156 16.44 -6.24 -9.19
C GLU A 156 15.89 -6.92 -10.45
N LYS A 157 14.76 -7.64 -10.39
CA LYS A 157 14.09 -8.16 -11.61
C LYS A 157 13.71 -7.04 -12.58
N MET A 158 13.26 -5.89 -12.11
CA MET A 158 12.93 -4.75 -12.99
C MET A 158 14.16 -4.07 -13.61
N GLU A 159 15.27 -4.06 -12.88
CA GLU A 159 16.55 -3.50 -13.31
C GLU A 159 17.30 -4.44 -14.26
N ASP A 160 17.26 -5.76 -14.00
CA ASP A 160 17.98 -6.79 -14.75
C ASP A 160 17.19 -7.46 -15.88
N ALA A 161 15.87 -7.59 -15.79
CA ALA A 161 15.16 -8.59 -16.58
C ALA A 161 13.70 -8.25 -16.91
N GLU A 162 13.37 -8.07 -18.19
CA GLU A 162 12.08 -8.54 -18.77
C GLU A 162 10.75 -7.95 -18.22
N ALA A 163 10.77 -7.17 -17.14
CA ALA A 163 9.58 -6.68 -16.44
C ALA A 163 8.93 -5.50 -17.18
N TRP A 164 9.68 -4.81 -18.03
CA TRP A 164 9.13 -3.81 -18.92
C TRP A 164 8.57 -4.47 -20.16
N TRP A 165 7.25 -4.39 -20.33
CA TRP A 165 6.55 -4.97 -21.46
C TRP A 165 6.58 -4.08 -22.71
N ILE A 166 7.42 -3.03 -22.70
CA ILE A 166 7.51 -2.02 -23.76
C ILE A 166 7.87 -2.67 -25.12
N ASP A 167 8.77 -3.65 -25.12
CA ASP A 167 9.20 -4.34 -26.35
C ASP A 167 8.24 -5.45 -26.82
N SER A 168 7.23 -5.75 -26.00
CA SER A 168 6.27 -6.83 -26.23
C SER A 168 4.83 -6.35 -26.06
N VAL A 169 4.57 -5.04 -26.20
CA VAL A 169 3.22 -4.43 -26.01
C VAL A 169 2.17 -5.04 -26.94
N ARG A 170 2.60 -5.49 -28.13
CA ARG A 170 1.74 -6.16 -29.11
C ARG A 170 1.25 -7.53 -28.66
N SER A 171 1.96 -8.15 -27.72
CA SER A 171 1.65 -9.47 -27.18
C SER A 171 0.71 -9.42 -25.98
N ILE A 172 0.26 -8.21 -25.58
CA ILE A 172 -0.63 -8.03 -24.44
C ILE A 172 -2.06 -8.48 -24.77
N GLU A 173 -2.63 -9.34 -23.91
CA GLU A 173 -4.03 -9.76 -23.96
C GLU A 173 -4.68 -9.59 -22.58
N ILE A 174 -5.82 -8.89 -22.52
CA ILE A 174 -6.58 -8.66 -21.28
C ILE A 174 -7.90 -9.44 -21.32
N ARG A 175 -8.23 -10.15 -20.24
CA ARG A 175 -9.43 -10.99 -20.14
C ARG A 175 -10.07 -10.96 -18.75
N LYS A 176 -11.32 -11.43 -18.68
CA LYS A 176 -12.04 -11.66 -17.42
C LYS A 176 -11.69 -13.02 -16.79
N GLU A 177 -11.59 -14.05 -17.62
CA GLU A 177 -11.35 -15.44 -17.22
C GLU A 177 -9.92 -15.86 -17.59
N PRO A 178 -9.30 -16.74 -16.80
CA PRO A 178 -7.95 -17.22 -17.08
C PRO A 178 -7.92 -18.08 -18.35
N LEU A 179 -6.77 -18.13 -19.01
CA LEU A 179 -6.50 -19.07 -20.10
C LEU A 179 -6.29 -20.48 -19.53
N GLU A 180 -7.02 -21.46 -20.05
CA GLU A 180 -7.00 -22.84 -19.55
C GLU A 180 -5.78 -23.67 -20.04
N ASP A 181 -5.13 -23.26 -21.12
CA ASP A 181 -4.10 -24.04 -21.83
C ASP A 181 -2.75 -23.30 -21.98
N VAL A 182 -2.38 -22.47 -20.99
CA VAL A 182 -1.08 -21.79 -20.95
C VAL A 182 -0.35 -22.11 -19.65
N ASP A 183 0.96 -22.31 -19.74
CA ASP A 183 1.85 -22.56 -18.60
C ASP A 183 2.73 -21.34 -18.35
N TYR A 184 2.09 -20.17 -18.23
CA TYR A 184 2.76 -18.89 -18.07
C TYR A 184 3.08 -18.66 -16.60
N GLU A 185 4.21 -18.00 -16.33
CA GLU A 185 4.56 -17.61 -14.97
C GLU A 185 3.69 -16.43 -14.51
N GLU A 186 3.23 -16.49 -13.27
CA GLU A 186 2.51 -15.35 -12.68
C GLU A 186 3.52 -14.29 -12.24
N PHE A 187 3.50 -13.14 -12.92
CA PHE A 187 4.21 -11.95 -12.49
C PHE A 187 3.38 -11.21 -11.43
N ARG A 188 3.99 -10.88 -10.29
CA ARG A 188 3.31 -10.23 -9.15
C ARG A 188 4.01 -8.91 -8.76
N PRO A 189 3.80 -7.83 -9.53
CA PRO A 189 4.39 -6.55 -9.22
C PRO A 189 3.74 -5.96 -7.96
N ASN A 190 4.57 -5.32 -7.12
CA ASN A 190 4.16 -4.68 -5.88
C ASN A 190 4.36 -3.15 -5.96
N PHE A 191 3.80 -2.52 -6.99
CA PHE A 191 3.95 -1.07 -7.24
C PHE A 191 3.12 -0.22 -6.27
N THR A 192 3.77 0.70 -5.56
CA THR A 192 3.09 1.64 -4.64
C THR A 192 3.60 3.07 -4.83
N GLU A 193 2.72 4.05 -4.60
CA GLU A 193 3.10 5.48 -4.72
C GLU A 193 4.03 5.94 -3.60
N MET A 194 3.89 5.33 -2.43
CA MET A 194 4.68 5.66 -1.27
C MET A 194 5.59 4.47 -0.97
N GLY A 195 6.88 4.74 -0.75
CA GLY A 195 7.76 3.77 -0.09
C GLY A 195 7.14 3.32 1.23
N LEU A 196 7.40 2.08 1.64
CA LEU A 196 6.82 1.40 2.80
C LEU A 196 6.80 2.26 4.08
N GLY A 197 5.81 3.12 4.20
CA GLY A 197 5.25 3.53 5.47
C GLY A 197 3.94 2.81 5.59
N ARG A 198 3.90 1.65 6.27
CA ARG A 198 2.62 1.05 6.67
C ARG A 198 1.84 2.13 7.45
N TYR A 199 0.63 2.44 7.01
CA TYR A 199 -0.18 3.42 7.70
C TYR A 199 -1.11 2.73 8.67
N TYR A 200 -1.24 3.33 9.85
CA TYR A 200 -2.24 2.92 10.81
C TYR A 200 -3.32 3.96 10.90
N VAL A 201 -4.56 3.48 11.00
CA VAL A 201 -5.73 4.28 11.36
C VAL A 201 -6.32 3.69 12.62
N LEU A 202 -6.70 4.55 13.56
CA LEU A 202 -7.49 4.11 14.72
C LEU A 202 -8.95 4.00 14.29
N VAL A 203 -9.50 2.79 14.38
CA VAL A 203 -10.87 2.49 13.98
C VAL A 203 -11.69 2.15 15.21
N ASN A 204 -12.74 2.91 15.48
CA ASN A 204 -13.74 2.62 16.50
C ASN A 204 -14.99 2.00 15.83
N LEU A 205 -15.19 0.69 16.03
CA LEU A 205 -16.30 -0.05 15.42
C LEU A 205 -17.65 0.30 16.04
N ASP A 206 -17.67 0.67 17.32
CA ASP A 206 -18.93 0.94 18.04
C ASP A 206 -19.54 2.26 17.62
N LYS A 207 -18.68 3.25 17.40
CA LYS A 207 -19.09 4.58 16.95
C LYS A 207 -19.08 4.73 15.44
N ARG A 208 -18.49 3.76 14.71
CA ARG A 208 -18.23 3.83 13.27
C ARG A 208 -17.45 5.11 12.95
N GLU A 209 -16.33 5.28 13.65
CA GLU A 209 -15.44 6.43 13.54
C GLU A 209 -14.02 5.99 13.16
N CYS A 210 -13.39 6.76 12.29
CA CYS A 210 -11.95 6.67 12.00
C CYS A 210 -11.23 7.88 12.60
N PHE A 211 -10.03 7.68 13.13
CA PHE A 211 -9.21 8.74 13.68
C PHE A 211 -7.73 8.54 13.40
N GLY A 212 -7.07 9.65 13.03
CA GLY A 212 -5.64 9.67 12.82
C GLY A 212 -5.21 8.93 11.56
N TYR A 213 -3.99 9.24 11.14
CA TYR A 213 -3.29 8.60 10.05
C TYR A 213 -1.82 8.65 10.41
N TYR A 214 -1.21 7.50 10.62
CA TYR A 214 0.10 7.37 11.24
C TYR A 214 1.02 6.58 10.32
N THR A 215 2.03 7.26 9.78
CA THR A 215 3.16 6.69 9.04
C THR A 215 4.18 6.14 10.03
N LEU A 216 4.08 4.87 10.39
CA LEU A 216 4.97 4.26 11.39
C LEU A 216 5.24 2.80 10.99
N SER A 217 6.48 2.35 11.09
CA SER A 217 6.83 0.92 11.16
C SER A 217 6.33 0.29 12.46
N MET A 218 6.26 -1.04 12.54
CA MET A 218 5.94 -1.72 13.80
C MET A 218 6.93 -1.41 14.93
N ARG A 219 8.21 -1.16 14.61
CA ARG A 219 9.22 -0.64 15.56
C ARG A 219 8.71 0.62 16.24
N GLU A 220 8.21 1.56 15.47
CA GLU A 220 7.84 2.90 15.93
C GLU A 220 6.49 2.91 16.68
N LEU A 221 5.63 1.92 16.40
CA LEU A 221 4.49 1.61 17.27
C LEU A 221 4.92 1.12 18.66
N ALA A 222 6.03 0.39 18.74
CA ALA A 222 6.54 -0.21 19.97
C ALA A 222 7.50 0.69 20.74
N VAL A 223 8.37 1.46 20.06
CA VAL A 223 9.50 2.20 20.67
C VAL A 223 9.53 3.66 20.15
N PRO A 224 9.36 4.68 21.02
CA PRO A 224 9.13 6.08 20.59
C PRO A 224 10.31 6.88 19.99
N GLU A 225 11.52 6.34 19.85
CA GLU A 225 12.69 7.18 19.48
C GLU A 225 12.77 7.68 18.04
N ALA A 226 11.89 7.24 17.13
CA ALA A 226 11.86 7.71 15.73
C ALA A 226 11.04 9.00 15.49
N GLY A 227 10.76 9.80 16.53
CA GLY A 227 10.19 11.15 16.32
C GLY A 227 8.68 11.28 16.39
N GLY A 228 7.97 10.43 17.14
CA GLY A 228 6.60 10.74 17.59
C GLY A 228 5.67 9.54 17.60
N CYS A 229 5.45 8.93 18.76
CA CYS A 229 4.40 7.92 18.92
C CYS A 229 3.05 8.60 19.20
N ASP A 230 2.64 9.53 18.33
CA ASP A 230 1.36 10.25 18.42
C ASP A 230 0.18 9.26 18.52
N ILE A 231 0.27 8.13 17.81
CA ILE A 231 -0.75 7.07 17.85
C ILE A 231 -0.94 6.51 19.25
N PHE A 232 0.13 6.31 20.01
CA PHE A 232 0.03 5.81 21.37
C PHE A 232 -0.71 6.80 22.26
N TRP A 233 -0.29 8.06 22.24
CA TRP A 233 -0.92 9.10 23.06
C TRP A 233 -2.37 9.32 22.68
N ASP A 234 -2.66 9.39 21.39
CA ASP A 234 -4.01 9.51 20.88
C ASP A 234 -4.87 8.30 21.29
N LEU A 235 -4.40 7.07 21.07
CA LEU A 235 -5.11 5.84 21.43
C LEU A 235 -5.37 5.77 22.94
N GLN A 236 -4.36 6.01 23.78
CA GLN A 236 -4.53 6.04 25.23
C GLN A 236 -5.54 7.10 25.66
N ASN A 237 -5.44 8.31 25.09
CA ASN A 237 -6.30 9.41 25.46
C ASN A 237 -7.75 9.21 25.02
N LEU A 238 -7.96 8.55 23.88
CA LEU A 238 -9.28 8.14 23.40
C LEU A 238 -9.86 7.05 24.30
N LEU A 239 -9.08 5.99 24.59
CA LEU A 239 -9.52 4.87 25.44
C LEU A 239 -9.70 5.24 26.92
N ALA A 240 -9.00 6.25 27.41
CA ALA A 240 -9.22 6.80 28.75
C ALA A 240 -10.41 7.79 28.79
N GLY A 241 -10.91 8.21 27.63
CA GLY A 241 -11.93 9.24 27.47
C GLY A 241 -13.12 8.75 26.64
N ASP A 242 -13.34 9.39 25.49
CA ASP A 242 -14.54 9.23 24.67
C ASP A 242 -14.76 7.82 24.14
N TRP A 243 -13.70 7.02 23.99
CA TRP A 243 -13.75 5.66 23.46
C TRP A 243 -13.56 4.60 24.57
N LYS A 244 -13.71 4.98 25.84
CA LYS A 244 -13.61 4.05 26.97
C LYS A 244 -14.65 2.93 26.86
N GLY A 245 -14.17 1.69 26.80
CA GLY A 245 -15.01 0.49 26.71
C GLY A 245 -15.48 0.15 25.29
N ASP A 246 -15.06 0.92 24.28
CA ASP A 246 -15.40 0.68 22.89
C ASP A 246 -14.46 -0.36 22.25
N ARG A 247 -14.89 -0.93 21.12
CA ARG A 247 -14.05 -1.73 20.22
C ARG A 247 -13.19 -0.81 19.34
N VAL A 248 -11.95 -0.59 19.77
CA VAL A 248 -10.98 0.25 19.08
C VAL A 248 -9.77 -0.58 18.66
N TYR A 249 -9.33 -0.38 17.42
CA TYR A 249 -8.19 -1.09 16.83
C TYR A 249 -7.24 -0.11 16.16
N ALA A 250 -5.95 -0.44 16.16
CA ALA A 250 -4.99 0.13 15.22
C ALA A 250 -5.00 -0.75 13.97
N VAL A 251 -5.52 -0.24 12.86
CA VAL A 251 -5.71 -1.03 11.63
C VAL A 251 -4.66 -0.62 10.62
N ALA A 252 -3.84 -1.59 10.19
CA ALA A 252 -2.88 -1.40 9.12
C ALA A 252 -3.58 -1.30 7.76
N THR A 253 -3.03 -0.48 6.86
CA THR A 253 -3.54 -0.32 5.49
C THR A 253 -3.47 -1.58 4.66
N ASP A 254 -2.49 -2.43 4.90
CA ASP A 254 -2.19 -3.66 4.17
C ASP A 254 -2.70 -4.91 4.88
N ALA A 255 -3.63 -4.78 5.83
CA ALA A 255 -4.26 -5.93 6.46
C ALA A 255 -4.97 -6.77 5.38
N ARG A 256 -4.38 -7.88 4.93
CA ARG A 256 -4.96 -8.78 3.90
C ARG A 256 -5.75 -9.94 4.50
N SER A 257 -5.61 -10.19 5.81
CA SER A 257 -6.40 -11.14 6.58
C SER A 257 -6.45 -10.75 8.08
N GLY A 258 -7.13 -11.54 8.93
CA GLY A 258 -7.15 -11.34 10.39
C GLY A 258 -8.36 -10.61 10.98
N TRP A 259 -9.46 -10.46 10.24
CA TRP A 259 -10.74 -9.84 10.67
C TRP A 259 -11.76 -10.81 11.27
N GLU A 260 -11.36 -12.04 11.61
CA GLU A 260 -12.18 -12.86 12.51
C GLU A 260 -12.18 -12.19 13.89
N LEU A 261 -13.04 -11.19 14.03
CA LEU A 261 -13.19 -10.36 15.21
C LEU A 261 -14.29 -10.99 16.08
N PRO A 262 -13.95 -11.79 17.11
CA PRO A 262 -14.97 -12.51 17.87
C PRO A 262 -15.98 -11.52 18.47
N GLY A 263 -17.28 -11.76 18.29
CA GLY A 263 -18.34 -10.82 18.70
C GLY A 263 -18.58 -9.65 17.73
N ASN A 264 -18.12 -9.75 16.48
CA ASN A 264 -18.38 -8.80 15.39
C ASN A 264 -18.89 -9.51 14.12
N GLU A 265 -19.67 -10.57 14.27
CA GLU A 265 -20.13 -11.42 13.16
C GLU A 265 -20.88 -10.62 12.08
N ASP A 266 -21.67 -9.63 12.49
CA ASP A 266 -22.40 -8.74 11.56
C ASP A 266 -21.44 -7.86 10.73
N LEU A 267 -20.37 -7.34 11.34
CA LEU A 267 -19.35 -6.57 10.61
C LEU A 267 -18.62 -7.46 9.61
N CYS A 268 -18.23 -8.67 10.02
CA CYS A 268 -17.59 -9.64 9.13
C CYS A 268 -18.51 -9.98 7.95
N ALA A 269 -19.83 -10.09 8.18
CA ALA A 269 -20.82 -10.35 7.14
C ALA A 269 -21.04 -9.15 6.19
N ASP A 270 -21.01 -7.92 6.70
CA ASP A 270 -21.08 -6.68 5.91
C ASP A 270 -19.82 -6.53 5.05
N MET A 271 -18.64 -6.73 5.64
CA MET A 271 -17.36 -6.68 4.92
C MET A 271 -17.26 -7.76 3.85
N ALA A 272 -17.75 -8.98 4.10
CA ALA A 272 -17.76 -10.06 3.11
C ALA A 272 -18.62 -9.74 1.87
N GLN A 273 -19.52 -8.75 1.96
CA GLN A 273 -20.33 -8.26 0.84
C GLN A 273 -19.77 -6.98 0.21
N SER A 274 -18.77 -6.36 0.83
CA SER A 274 -18.10 -5.17 0.29
C SER A 274 -17.14 -5.56 -0.83
N GLU A 275 -16.94 -4.64 -1.79
CA GLU A 275 -15.86 -4.77 -2.79
C GLU A 275 -14.48 -4.67 -2.14
N LEU A 276 -14.40 -4.03 -0.96
CA LEU A 276 -13.20 -3.93 -0.14
C LEU A 276 -13.11 -5.12 0.80
N LYS A 277 -11.98 -5.82 0.76
CA LYS A 277 -11.80 -7.07 1.49
C LYS A 277 -11.15 -6.89 2.86
N ASP A 278 -10.67 -5.70 3.17
CA ASP A 278 -9.96 -5.36 4.39
C ASP A 278 -10.70 -4.33 5.26
N LEU A 279 -10.40 -4.33 6.56
CA LEU A 279 -11.07 -3.45 7.53
C LEU A 279 -10.69 -1.97 7.31
N TYR A 280 -9.48 -1.69 6.81
CA TYR A 280 -9.03 -0.33 6.57
C TYR A 280 -9.87 0.31 5.46
N GLY A 281 -9.91 -0.28 4.27
CA GLY A 281 -10.70 0.16 3.14
C GLY A 281 -12.17 0.27 3.52
N PHE A 282 -12.72 -0.77 4.18
CA PHE A 282 -14.12 -0.75 4.60
C PHE A 282 -14.42 0.43 5.54
N ALA A 283 -13.62 0.61 6.59
CA ALA A 283 -13.85 1.67 7.57
C ALA A 283 -13.65 3.06 6.94
N THR A 284 -12.57 3.26 6.18
CA THR A 284 -12.28 4.57 5.57
C THR A 284 -13.34 5.05 4.59
N GLN A 285 -14.05 4.13 3.92
CA GLN A 285 -15.18 4.47 3.05
C GLN A 285 -16.52 4.60 3.79
N ASN A 286 -16.76 3.80 4.83
CA ASN A 286 -18.10 3.70 5.44
C ASN A 286 -18.25 4.43 6.78
N TYR A 287 -17.14 4.81 7.43
CA TYR A 287 -17.15 5.42 8.76
C TYR A 287 -16.88 6.92 8.70
N THR A 288 -17.25 7.62 9.77
CA THR A 288 -17.03 9.07 9.84
C THR A 288 -15.62 9.37 10.34
N TRP A 289 -14.90 10.25 9.63
CA TRP A 289 -13.62 10.74 10.08
C TRP A 289 -13.77 11.79 11.17
N ARG A 290 -13.16 11.53 12.34
CA ARG A 290 -13.03 12.54 13.39
C ARG A 290 -12.06 13.63 12.94
N VAL A 291 -12.54 14.88 12.95
CA VAL A 291 -11.79 16.09 12.60
C VAL A 291 -11.30 16.87 13.82
N ASP A 292 -11.47 16.29 15.01
CA ASP A 292 -10.98 16.90 16.25
C ASP A 292 -9.46 17.03 16.23
N LYS A 293 -8.93 18.08 16.86
CA LYS A 293 -7.47 18.26 16.99
C LYS A 293 -6.88 17.07 17.74
N ARG A 294 -5.79 16.49 17.20
CA ARG A 294 -5.01 15.45 17.88
C ARG A 294 -4.67 15.89 19.30
N ASN A 295 -4.74 14.93 20.22
CA ASN A 295 -4.40 15.15 21.62
C ASN A 295 -3.29 14.17 21.98
N SER A 296 -2.12 14.37 21.37
CA SER A 296 -0.94 13.55 21.59
C SER A 296 -0.13 13.96 22.83
N SER A 297 -0.81 14.52 23.85
CA SER A 297 -0.17 14.90 25.11
C SER A 297 -0.13 13.74 26.09
N ASP A 298 1.02 13.58 26.77
CA ASP A 298 1.15 12.68 27.90
C ASP A 298 0.26 13.15 29.06
N LYS A 299 -0.71 12.32 29.44
CA LYS A 299 -1.61 12.57 30.57
C LYS A 299 -1.17 11.87 31.86
N GLY A 300 -0.01 11.23 31.87
CA GLY A 300 0.51 10.44 32.99
C GLY A 300 -0.28 9.16 33.21
N LEU A 301 -0.79 8.54 32.14
CA LEU A 301 -1.40 7.21 32.20
C LEU A 301 -0.28 6.18 32.29
N ARG A 302 -0.38 5.27 33.27
CA ARG A 302 0.70 4.33 33.60
C ARG A 302 0.26 2.87 33.51
N TYR A 303 -0.96 2.59 33.96
CA TYR A 303 -1.45 1.23 34.06
C TYR A 303 -2.47 0.96 32.95
N ILE A 304 -2.34 -0.20 32.31
CA ILE A 304 -3.27 -0.67 31.28
C ILE A 304 -3.84 -2.00 31.76
N TYR A 305 -5.15 -2.06 31.98
CA TYR A 305 -5.84 -3.25 32.44
C TYR A 305 -6.57 -3.91 31.29
N ASN A 306 -6.55 -5.24 31.26
CA ASN A 306 -7.45 -6.04 30.46
C ASN A 306 -8.33 -6.88 31.40
N HIS A 307 -9.57 -6.43 31.61
CA HIS A 307 -10.49 -7.06 32.56
C HIS A 307 -11.01 -8.43 32.11
N ALA A 308 -11.00 -8.74 30.82
CA ALA A 308 -11.38 -10.05 30.30
C ALA A 308 -10.28 -11.07 30.57
N LEU A 309 -9.03 -10.69 30.30
CA LEU A 309 -7.85 -11.54 30.51
C LEU A 309 -7.38 -11.58 31.98
N LYS A 310 -7.88 -10.68 32.83
CA LYS A 310 -7.47 -10.53 34.24
C LYS A 310 -5.97 -10.27 34.38
N VAL A 311 -5.44 -9.45 33.47
CA VAL A 311 -4.05 -8.99 33.48
C VAL A 311 -3.98 -7.48 33.48
N PHE A 312 -2.85 -6.94 33.93
CA PHE A 312 -2.52 -5.53 33.79
C PHE A 312 -1.08 -5.34 33.35
N ILE A 313 -0.77 -4.21 32.74
CA ILE A 313 0.57 -3.78 32.38
C ILE A 313 0.90 -2.56 33.24
N ASP A 314 2.05 -2.57 33.90
CA ASP A 314 2.69 -1.36 34.43
C ASP A 314 3.74 -0.88 33.44
N LEU A 315 3.51 0.26 32.80
CA LEU A 315 4.43 0.81 31.79
C LEU A 315 5.82 1.09 32.36
N GLU A 316 5.99 1.27 33.67
CA GLU A 316 7.32 1.42 34.26
C GLU A 316 8.14 0.13 34.27
N HIS A 317 7.46 -1.03 34.29
CA HIS A 317 8.07 -2.36 34.31
C HIS A 317 8.26 -2.96 32.91
N CYS A 318 7.71 -2.34 31.87
CA CYS A 318 7.95 -2.76 30.49
C CYS A 318 9.45 -2.72 30.14
N PRO A 319 9.91 -3.58 29.22
CA PRO A 319 11.30 -3.60 28.77
C PRO A 319 11.79 -2.23 28.31
N ARG A 320 13.08 -1.98 28.54
CA ARG A 320 13.74 -0.74 28.13
C ARG A 320 15.04 -1.00 27.38
N ASP A 321 15.23 -0.26 26.30
CA ASP A 321 16.47 -0.19 25.53
C ASP A 321 17.01 1.24 25.58
N GLY A 322 18.26 1.44 25.99
CA GLY A 322 18.88 2.77 26.06
C GLY A 322 18.15 3.84 26.90
N GLY A 323 17.18 3.45 27.74
CA GLY A 323 16.31 4.38 28.50
C GLY A 323 14.90 4.57 27.93
N LYS A 324 14.57 3.91 26.81
CA LYS A 324 13.31 3.98 26.08
C LYS A 324 12.36 2.90 26.57
N ALA A 325 11.09 3.21 26.80
CA ALA A 325 10.10 2.21 27.21
C ALA A 325 9.30 1.70 26.00
N ALA A 326 9.04 0.39 25.97
CA ALA A 326 8.09 -0.19 25.04
C ALA A 326 6.66 0.35 25.31
N MET A 327 5.94 0.67 24.25
CA MET A 327 4.55 1.14 24.24
C MET A 327 3.66 0.01 23.72
N PRO A 328 3.17 -0.89 24.58
CA PRO A 328 2.58 -2.15 24.13
C PRO A 328 1.16 -2.01 23.57
N LEU A 329 0.43 -0.95 23.93
CA LEU A 329 -1.00 -0.87 23.65
C LEU A 329 -1.36 -0.88 22.16
N PRO A 330 -0.69 -0.11 21.27
CA PRO A 330 -0.96 -0.16 19.84
C PRO A 330 -0.73 -1.56 19.27
N LEU A 331 0.38 -2.22 19.62
CA LEU A 331 0.69 -3.58 19.15
C LEU A 331 -0.28 -4.64 19.68
N LEU A 332 -0.76 -4.52 20.90
CA LEU A 332 -1.74 -5.45 21.46
C LEU A 332 -3.12 -5.34 20.77
N LEU A 333 -3.43 -4.17 20.19
CA LEU A 333 -4.70 -3.85 19.53
C LEU A 333 -4.59 -3.73 18.00
N VAL A 334 -3.48 -4.19 17.42
CA VAL A 334 -3.24 -4.06 15.98
C VAL A 334 -3.93 -5.16 15.17
N ILE A 335 -4.44 -4.80 13.98
CA ILE A 335 -4.98 -5.70 12.96
C ILE A 335 -4.15 -5.55 11.68
N GLY A 336 -3.78 -6.67 11.05
CA GLY A 336 -3.01 -6.73 9.79
C GLY A 336 -1.57 -7.22 9.92
N ASN A 337 -1.06 -7.37 11.14
CA ASN A 337 0.38 -7.59 11.39
C ASN A 337 0.76 -9.02 11.82
N ARG A 338 -0.06 -10.03 11.50
CA ARG A 338 0.20 -11.44 11.86
C ARG A 338 0.78 -12.27 10.70
N GLY A 339 1.63 -11.67 9.87
CA GLY A 339 2.35 -12.37 8.79
C GLY A 339 1.63 -12.39 7.44
N ASP A 340 0.78 -11.41 7.15
CA ASP A 340 0.14 -11.27 5.83
C ASP A 340 1.05 -10.60 4.79
N VAL A 341 2.11 -9.92 5.23
CA VAL A 341 3.19 -9.34 4.42
C VAL A 341 4.47 -9.37 5.26
N GLU A 342 5.62 -9.73 4.68
CA GLU A 342 6.92 -9.61 5.35
C GLU A 342 7.19 -8.13 5.68
N GLY A 343 7.66 -7.83 6.90
CA GLY A 343 8.08 -6.48 7.28
C GLY A 343 7.67 -6.00 8.68
N ASP A 344 8.68 -5.54 9.43
CA ASP A 344 8.70 -4.63 10.60
C ASP A 344 8.76 -5.18 12.03
N TYR A 345 8.32 -6.41 12.31
CA TYR A 345 8.65 -7.09 13.57
C TYR A 345 8.89 -8.56 13.23
N PRO A 346 10.14 -9.05 13.29
CA PRO A 346 10.47 -10.32 12.68
C PRO A 346 9.68 -11.46 13.34
N ALA A 347 9.14 -12.34 12.50
CA ALA A 347 8.55 -13.58 12.98
C ALA A 347 9.61 -14.34 13.81
N GLY A 348 9.35 -14.51 15.10
CA GLY A 348 10.31 -15.10 16.06
C GLY A 348 11.04 -14.10 16.98
N GLY A 349 10.82 -12.79 16.81
CA GLY A 349 11.24 -11.78 17.79
C GLY A 349 10.41 -11.86 19.07
N ASP A 350 11.01 -11.50 20.21
CA ASP A 350 10.38 -11.59 21.53
C ASP A 350 9.06 -10.80 21.56
N GLY A 351 7.95 -11.42 21.98
CA GLY A 351 6.65 -10.74 22.08
C GLY A 351 5.88 -10.63 20.77
N PHE A 352 6.40 -11.08 19.62
CA PHE A 352 5.65 -11.14 18.35
C PHE A 352 4.33 -11.92 18.51
N GLU A 353 4.33 -12.97 19.32
CA GLU A 353 3.15 -13.79 19.63
C GLU A 353 2.02 -13.01 20.34
N HIS A 354 2.34 -11.85 20.91
CA HIS A 354 1.40 -10.96 21.57
C HIS A 354 0.82 -9.88 20.64
N VAL A 355 1.32 -9.74 19.41
CA VAL A 355 0.77 -8.81 18.42
C VAL A 355 -0.68 -9.16 18.12
N GLY A 356 -1.56 -8.17 18.26
CA GLY A 356 -3.02 -8.29 18.12
C GLY A 356 -3.71 -9.16 19.18
N ALA A 357 -3.00 -9.62 20.21
CA ALA A 357 -3.54 -10.60 21.17
C ALA A 357 -4.69 -10.06 22.02
N TRP A 358 -4.87 -8.74 22.10
CA TRP A 358 -5.96 -8.12 22.87
C TRP A 358 -7.16 -7.70 22.02
N CYS A 359 -7.10 -7.85 20.69
CA CYS A 359 -8.17 -7.44 19.77
C CYS A 359 -9.54 -8.05 20.12
N ALA A 360 -9.59 -9.34 20.48
CA ALA A 360 -10.84 -10.00 20.89
C ALA A 360 -11.42 -9.48 22.23
N THR A 361 -10.62 -8.72 22.98
CA THR A 361 -10.94 -8.21 24.32
C THR A 361 -10.89 -6.69 24.42
N ALA A 362 -10.86 -5.96 23.30
CA ALA A 362 -10.66 -4.51 23.25
C ALA A 362 -11.63 -3.72 24.16
N ARG A 363 -12.88 -4.17 24.28
CA ARG A 363 -13.90 -3.56 25.18
C ARG A 363 -13.53 -3.59 26.67
N SER A 364 -12.64 -4.50 27.05
CA SER A 364 -12.25 -4.74 28.44
C SER A 364 -11.01 -3.97 28.84
N ILE A 365 -10.55 -3.03 28.00
CA ILE A 365 -9.38 -2.20 28.28
C ILE A 365 -9.77 -1.01 29.15
N GLU A 366 -9.03 -0.82 30.24
CA GLU A 366 -9.12 0.37 31.10
C GLU A 366 -7.71 0.92 31.36
N LEU A 367 -7.55 2.24 31.26
CA LEU A 367 -6.30 2.93 31.57
C LEU A 367 -6.42 3.74 32.85
N SER A 368 -5.35 3.77 33.65
CA SER A 368 -5.30 4.58 34.86
C SER A 368 -3.90 5.13 35.14
N LYS A 369 -3.85 6.20 35.95
CA LYS A 369 -2.58 6.77 36.45
C LYS A 369 -2.05 6.03 37.66
N GLU A 370 -2.96 5.53 38.49
CA GLU A 370 -2.69 4.85 39.75
C GLU A 370 -3.23 3.41 39.69
N PRO A 371 -2.70 2.47 40.49
CA PRO A 371 -3.24 1.12 40.58
C PRO A 371 -4.74 1.12 40.92
N LEU A 372 -5.51 0.27 40.24
CA LEU A 372 -6.93 0.15 40.54
C LEU A 372 -7.13 -0.54 41.90
N PRO A 373 -7.91 0.08 42.82
CA PRO A 373 -8.10 -0.49 44.15
C PRO A 373 -8.89 -1.79 44.09
N GLY A 374 -8.39 -2.83 44.76
CA GLY A 374 -9.08 -4.13 44.88
C GLY A 374 -9.02 -5.00 43.63
N VAL A 375 -8.14 -4.68 42.68
CA VAL A 375 -7.84 -5.50 41.51
C VAL A 375 -6.62 -6.37 41.80
N ASP A 376 -6.78 -7.69 41.74
CA ASP A 376 -5.71 -8.69 41.94
C ASP A 376 -5.46 -9.41 40.62
N TYR A 377 -4.97 -8.65 39.63
CA TYR A 377 -4.67 -9.17 38.28
C TYR A 377 -3.21 -9.54 38.20
N ALA A 378 -2.88 -10.51 37.36
CA ALA A 378 -1.49 -10.83 37.09
C ALA A 378 -0.86 -9.71 36.25
N GLU A 379 0.36 -9.32 36.58
CA GLU A 379 1.12 -8.41 35.74
C GLU A 379 1.53 -9.12 34.44
N PHE A 380 1.28 -8.47 33.31
CA PHE A 380 1.66 -8.90 31.99
C PHE A 380 2.72 -7.94 31.44
N GLN A 381 3.86 -8.49 31.02
CA GLN A 381 4.99 -7.73 30.49
C GLN A 381 5.24 -8.23 29.07
N PRO A 382 4.59 -7.65 28.06
CA PRO A 382 4.84 -8.06 26.69
C PRO A 382 6.29 -7.69 26.34
N GLY A 383 7.07 -8.69 25.94
CA GLY A 383 8.51 -8.57 25.67
C GLY A 383 8.86 -7.80 24.41
N PHE A 384 8.09 -6.77 24.03
CA PHE A 384 8.30 -5.97 22.84
C PHE A 384 9.62 -5.19 22.95
N LEU A 385 10.70 -5.81 22.49
CA LEU A 385 12.02 -5.21 22.37
C LEU A 385 12.38 -5.15 20.89
N PRO A 386 13.06 -4.08 20.43
CA PRO A 386 13.67 -4.14 19.11
C PRO A 386 14.68 -5.30 19.10
N PRO A 387 14.62 -6.23 18.14
CA PRO A 387 15.62 -7.28 18.00
C PRO A 387 16.99 -6.66 17.69
N ASP A 388 18.07 -7.29 18.18
CA ASP A 388 19.46 -6.83 18.00
C ASP A 388 19.85 -6.66 16.51
N SER A 389 19.15 -7.32 15.59
CA SER A 389 19.43 -7.35 14.14
C SER A 389 18.87 -6.16 13.35
N TRP A 390 18.45 -5.07 14.01
CA TRP A 390 17.95 -3.88 13.33
C TRP A 390 19.01 -2.81 13.06
N ASP A 391 20.19 -2.96 13.66
CA ASP A 391 21.35 -2.11 13.35
C ASP A 391 22.18 -2.70 12.19
N ASP A 392 22.15 -4.02 11.97
CA ASP A 392 22.94 -4.70 10.92
C ASP A 392 22.43 -4.47 9.47
N ALA A 393 21.25 -3.87 9.28
CA ALA A 393 20.70 -3.58 7.94
C ALA A 393 20.91 -2.12 7.50
N ALA A 394 21.54 -1.29 8.34
CA ALA A 394 21.79 0.12 8.05
C ALA A 394 23.28 0.44 7.81
N ASP A 395 24.18 -0.54 8.01
CA ASP A 395 25.64 -0.33 7.96
C ASP A 395 26.32 -0.93 6.70
N ASP A 396 25.57 -1.48 5.73
CA ASP A 396 26.16 -1.98 4.47
C ASP A 396 26.35 -0.89 3.38
N ASP A 397 26.05 0.37 3.69
CA ASP A 397 26.24 1.54 2.81
C ASP A 397 27.36 2.50 3.27
N ASP A 398 28.27 2.06 4.15
CA ASP A 398 29.51 2.79 4.38
C ASP A 398 30.57 2.34 3.36
N ASP A 399 30.64 3.15 2.29
CA ASP A 399 31.80 3.38 1.43
C ASP A 399 33.13 2.85 2.01
N GLU A 400 33.58 1.65 1.60
CA GLU A 400 35.01 1.35 1.52
C GLU A 400 35.56 1.95 0.21
N ASP A 401 35.51 3.28 0.12
CA ASP A 401 36.58 4.05 -0.51
C ASP A 401 37.73 4.09 0.51
N ASP A 402 38.71 3.19 0.38
CA ASP A 402 40.13 3.52 0.59
C ASP A 402 41.07 2.36 0.16
N ASP A 403 41.98 2.72 -0.75
CA ASP A 403 43.34 2.19 -0.97
C ASP A 403 43.57 0.80 -1.63
N ASP A 404 43.78 0.80 -2.97
CA ASP A 404 45.10 0.56 -3.62
C ASP A 404 45.11 0.78 -5.15
#